data_AF-A0A1C5NS12-F1
#
_entry.id   AF-A0A1C5NS12-F1
#
_cell.length_a   1.000
_cell.length_b   1.000
_cell.length_c   1.000
_cell.angle_alpha   90.00
_cell.angle_beta   90.00
_cell.angle_gamma   90.00
#
_symmetry.space_group_name_H-M   'P 1'
#
loop_
_entity.id
_entity.type
_entity.pdbx_description
1 polymer ?
#
loop_
_entity_poly.entity_id
_entity_poly.type
_entity_poly.pdbx_seq_one_letter_code
_entity_poly.pdbx_strand_id
1 'polypeptide(L)'
;MQKKGSTLVRISKLTLPSGNELALMTDLPDTITAEELADLYYQRWEIEKKYNTLKNKMKFESVTGKATVYVHQDFWAQVLVYNMVQDIRNSADEEAAAAGRENRNKYPMHTNENVAIGLFKETMLKILLEPEEKKRIKKLGELQEEMERYVLPIRELPGKERRKNISNKYKNNQKSSF
;
A
#
# COMPACT_ATOMS: atom_id res chain seq x y z
N MET A 1 39.45 25.59 11.54
CA MET A 1 38.82 24.37 10.97
C MET A 1 38.09 23.66 12.10
N GLN A 2 36.75 23.57 12.06
CA GLN A 2 36.02 22.74 13.02
C GLN A 2 36.42 21.27 12.80
N LYS A 3 36.77 20.55 13.87
CA LYS A 3 37.02 19.11 13.80
C LYS A 3 35.72 18.43 13.32
N LYS A 4 35.78 17.69 12.22
CA LYS A 4 34.65 16.86 11.77
C LYS A 4 34.39 15.80 12.84
N GLY A 5 33.14 15.65 13.26
CA GLY A 5 32.74 14.57 14.16
C GLY A 5 32.93 13.21 13.48
N SER A 6 33.28 12.20 14.27
CA SER A 6 33.33 10.79 13.83
C SER A 6 32.09 10.05 14.31
N THR A 7 31.46 9.28 13.43
CA THR A 7 30.31 8.42 13.77
C THR A 7 30.70 6.96 13.51
N LEU A 8 30.53 6.11 14.52
CA LEU A 8 30.69 4.66 14.40
C LEU A 8 29.39 4.06 13.85
N VAL A 9 29.51 3.26 12.80
CA VAL A 9 28.37 2.65 12.09
C VAL A 9 28.71 1.23 11.71
N ARG A 10 27.71 0.35 11.70
CA ARG A 10 27.86 -1.04 11.28
C ARG A 10 27.57 -1.15 9.79
N ILE A 11 28.40 -1.90 9.06
CA ILE A 11 28.17 -2.21 7.65
C ILE A 11 28.05 -3.72 7.50
N SER A 12 26.92 -4.16 6.97
CA SER A 12 26.66 -5.56 6.61
C SER A 12 26.69 -5.71 5.09
N LYS A 13 27.28 -6.80 4.61
CA LYS A 13 27.42 -7.10 3.17
C LYS A 13 26.85 -8.47 2.87
N LEU A 14 26.02 -8.56 1.84
CA LEU A 14 25.40 -9.80 1.37
C LEU A 14 25.54 -9.92 -0.15
N THR A 15 25.78 -11.13 -0.65
CA THR A 15 25.74 -11.39 -2.10
C THR A 15 24.32 -11.83 -2.47
N LEU A 16 23.69 -11.11 -3.40
CA LEU A 16 22.36 -11.44 -3.90
C LEU A 16 22.41 -12.65 -4.84
N PRO A 17 21.30 -13.38 -5.02
CA PRO A 17 21.22 -14.47 -6.01
C PRO A 17 21.52 -14.01 -7.45
N SER A 18 21.39 -12.72 -7.75
CA SER A 18 21.76 -12.10 -9.02
C SER A 18 23.27 -11.91 -9.22
N GLY A 19 24.09 -12.18 -8.20
CA GLY A 19 25.54 -11.95 -8.19
C GLY A 19 25.96 -10.54 -7.76
N ASN A 20 25.01 -9.63 -7.50
CA ASN A 20 25.30 -8.28 -7.03
C ASN A 20 25.55 -8.24 -5.52
N GLU A 21 26.43 -7.36 -5.05
CA GLU A 21 26.66 -7.11 -3.62
C GLU A 21 25.65 -6.09 -3.09
N LEU A 22 24.95 -6.44 -2.00
CA LEU A 22 24.11 -5.56 -1.21
C LEU A 22 24.89 -5.14 0.05
N ALA A 23 25.19 -3.85 0.16
CA ALA A 23 25.82 -3.26 1.35
C ALA A 23 24.79 -2.42 2.13
N LEU A 24 24.55 -2.77 3.38
CA LEU A 24 23.61 -2.09 4.28
C LEU A 24 24.38 -1.44 5.43
N MET A 25 24.12 -0.16 5.66
CA MET A 25 24.65 0.58 6.79
C MET A 25 23.55 0.74 7.84
N THR A 26 23.85 0.39 9.09
CA THR A 26 22.85 0.35 10.17
C THR A 26 23.46 0.69 11.52
N ASP A 27 22.61 1.15 12.43
CA ASP A 27 22.86 1.32 13.87
C ASP A 27 22.39 0.11 14.70
N LEU A 28 21.81 -0.91 14.05
CA LEU A 28 21.32 -2.12 14.70
C LEU A 28 22.46 -2.99 15.27
N PRO A 29 22.22 -3.65 16.42
CA PRO A 29 23.24 -4.42 17.14
C PRO A 29 23.72 -5.63 16.37
N ASP A 30 24.95 -6.08 16.67
CA ASP A 30 25.61 -7.23 16.02
C ASP A 30 24.88 -8.56 16.20
N THR A 31 23.93 -8.63 17.13
CA THR A 31 23.05 -9.79 17.33
C THR A 31 22.13 -10.04 16.14
N ILE A 32 21.80 -9.00 15.36
CA ILE A 32 20.98 -9.14 14.15
C ILE A 32 21.88 -9.58 13.00
N THR A 33 21.50 -10.67 12.36
CA THR A 33 22.26 -11.29 11.26
C THR A 33 22.15 -10.48 9.97
N ALA A 34 23.06 -10.73 9.03
CA ALA A 34 23.02 -10.08 7.71
C ALA A 34 21.74 -10.44 6.92
N GLU A 35 21.21 -11.65 7.14
CA GLU A 35 19.99 -12.15 6.51
C GLU A 35 18.75 -11.42 7.04
N GLU A 36 18.61 -11.28 8.36
CA GLU A 36 17.52 -10.51 8.97
C GLU A 36 17.55 -9.02 8.57
N LEU A 37 18.75 -8.44 8.45
CA LEU A 37 18.92 -7.08 7.94
C LEU A 37 18.48 -6.96 6.48
N ALA A 38 18.80 -7.96 5.66
CA ALA A 38 18.36 -8.00 4.27
C ALA A 38 16.84 -8.12 4.18
N ASP A 39 16.21 -9.00 4.97
CA ASP A 39 14.76 -9.16 5.03
C ASP A 39 14.07 -7.86 5.45
N LEU A 40 14.57 -7.19 6.48
CA LEU A 40 14.08 -5.88 6.90
C LEU A 40 14.24 -4.84 5.78
N TYR A 41 15.39 -4.82 5.09
CA TYR A 41 15.61 -3.94 3.96
C TYR A 41 14.64 -4.24 2.80
N TYR A 42 14.29 -5.50 2.58
CA TYR A 42 13.30 -5.88 1.57
C TYR A 42 11.89 -5.42 1.92
N GLN A 43 11.53 -5.25 3.20
CA GLN A 43 10.27 -4.62 3.58
C GLN A 43 10.14 -3.18 3.06
N ARG A 44 11.25 -2.48 2.79
CA ARG A 44 11.25 -1.18 2.10
C ARG A 44 10.55 -1.25 0.75
N TRP A 45 10.64 -2.39 0.05
CA TRP A 45 9.99 -2.59 -1.24
C TRP A 45 8.46 -2.52 -1.15
N GLU A 46 7.88 -2.86 0.00
CA GLU A 46 6.44 -2.67 0.21
C GLU A 46 6.04 -1.21 0.01
N ILE A 47 6.87 -0.25 0.43
CA ILE A 47 6.61 1.19 0.23
C ILE A 47 6.50 1.51 -1.27
N GLU A 48 7.33 0.93 -2.12
CA GLU A 48 7.26 1.12 -3.58
C GLU A 48 5.96 0.56 -4.16
N LYS A 49 5.50 -0.60 -3.67
CA LYS A 49 4.19 -1.14 -4.06
C LYS A 49 3.05 -0.21 -3.64
N LYS A 50 3.13 0.40 -2.45
CA LYS A 50 2.15 1.36 -1.96
C LYS A 50 2.14 2.65 -2.79
N TYR A 51 3.29 3.16 -3.21
CA TYR A 51 3.35 4.27 -4.19
C TYR A 51 2.70 3.91 -5.52
N ASN A 52 2.92 2.69 -6.02
CA ASN A 52 2.23 2.22 -7.21
C ASN A 52 0.71 2.20 -7.01
N THR A 53 0.21 1.76 -5.85
CA THR A 53 -1.22 1.80 -5.51
C THR A 53 -1.75 3.23 -5.47
N LEU A 54 -1.07 4.16 -4.79
CA LEU A 54 -1.48 5.56 -4.74
C LEU A 54 -1.56 6.15 -6.16
N LYS A 55 -0.48 6.06 -6.94
CA LYS A 55 -0.43 6.62 -8.29
C LYS A 55 -1.45 6.00 -9.24
N ASN A 56 -1.56 4.67 -9.23
CA ASN A 56 -2.31 3.96 -10.27
C ASN A 56 -3.73 3.59 -9.89
N LYS A 57 -3.98 3.16 -8.65
CA LYS A 57 -5.30 2.72 -8.18
C LYS A 57 -6.09 3.88 -7.57
N MET A 58 -5.45 4.68 -6.72
CA MET A 58 -6.08 5.89 -6.17
C MET A 58 -6.14 7.04 -7.16
N LYS A 59 -5.34 6.98 -8.25
CA LYS A 59 -5.18 8.02 -9.27
C LYS A 59 -4.65 9.33 -8.70
N PHE A 60 -3.62 9.23 -7.85
CA PHE A 60 -3.05 10.35 -7.10
C PHE A 60 -2.62 11.56 -7.93
N GLU A 61 -2.14 11.31 -9.15
CA GLU A 61 -1.69 12.36 -10.07
C GLU A 61 -2.86 13.05 -10.81
N SER A 62 -4.10 12.58 -10.64
CA SER A 62 -5.32 13.13 -11.21
C SER A 62 -5.93 14.22 -10.33
N VAL A 63 -5.19 15.30 -10.11
CA VAL A 63 -5.64 16.47 -9.32
C VAL A 63 -6.80 17.19 -9.99
N THR A 64 -7.71 17.79 -9.23
CA THR A 64 -8.93 18.46 -9.67
C THR A 64 -8.66 19.87 -10.19
N GLY A 65 -7.77 20.62 -9.53
CA GLY A 65 -7.45 22.02 -9.85
C GLY A 65 -6.01 22.27 -10.32
N LYS A 66 -5.77 23.50 -10.81
CA LYS A 66 -4.42 23.98 -11.21
C LYS A 66 -3.70 24.74 -10.10
N ALA A 67 -4.45 25.35 -9.18
CA ALA A 67 -3.86 26.09 -8.07
C ALA A 67 -3.24 25.14 -7.04
N THR A 68 -2.12 25.55 -6.46
CA THR A 68 -1.37 24.78 -5.46
C THR A 68 -2.24 24.33 -4.28
N VAL A 69 -3.20 25.17 -3.87
CA VAL A 69 -4.15 24.85 -2.80
C VAL A 69 -4.97 23.60 -3.13
N TYR A 70 -5.51 23.49 -4.34
CA TYR A 70 -6.29 22.31 -4.76
C TYR A 70 -5.43 21.05 -4.83
N VAL A 71 -4.19 21.18 -5.29
CA VAL A 71 -3.23 20.07 -5.31
C VAL A 71 -2.98 19.54 -3.90
N HIS A 72 -2.78 20.42 -2.92
CA HIS A 72 -2.60 20.00 -1.53
C HIS A 72 -3.88 19.41 -0.94
N GLN A 73 -5.05 19.99 -1.19
CA GLN A 73 -6.32 19.45 -0.69
C GLN A 73 -6.57 18.03 -1.21
N ASP A 74 -6.40 17.81 -2.52
CA ASP A 74 -6.56 16.48 -3.12
C ASP A 74 -5.52 15.50 -2.58
N PHE A 75 -4.27 15.95 -2.41
CA PHE A 75 -3.21 15.15 -1.81
C PHE A 75 -3.61 14.65 -0.42
N TRP A 76 -3.98 15.56 0.48
CA TRP A 76 -4.31 15.22 1.86
C TRP A 76 -5.57 14.36 1.95
N ALA A 77 -6.62 14.69 1.19
CA ALA A 77 -7.84 13.91 1.15
C ALA A 77 -7.58 12.47 0.67
N GLN A 78 -6.79 12.30 -0.39
CA GLN A 78 -6.47 10.97 -0.91
C GLN A 78 -5.61 10.15 0.04
N VAL A 79 -4.65 10.78 0.75
CA VAL A 79 -3.84 10.09 1.77
C VAL A 79 -4.73 9.63 2.94
N LEU A 80 -5.65 10.47 3.40
CA LEU A 80 -6.59 10.11 4.46
C LEU A 80 -7.48 8.93 4.05
N VAL A 81 -8.14 9.03 2.90
CA VAL A 81 -8.98 7.95 2.35
C VAL A 81 -8.16 6.67 2.19
N TYR A 82 -6.92 6.79 1.70
CA TYR A 82 -6.03 5.64 1.55
C TYR A 82 -5.76 4.94 2.89
N ASN A 83 -5.43 5.70 3.94
CA ASN A 83 -5.16 5.15 5.25
C ASN A 83 -6.39 4.43 5.83
N MET A 84 -7.58 5.02 5.70
CA MET A 84 -8.83 4.39 6.15
C MET A 84 -9.13 3.09 5.39
N VAL A 85 -8.90 3.06 4.07
CA VAL A 85 -9.05 1.84 3.28
C VAL A 85 -8.04 0.78 3.69
N GLN A 86 -6.77 1.14 3.93
CA GLN A 86 -5.77 0.18 4.37
C GLN A 86 -6.12 -0.42 5.73
N ASP A 87 -6.66 0.38 6.65
CA ASP A 87 -7.07 -0.07 7.99
C ASP A 87 -8.17 -1.14 7.91
N ILE A 88 -9.30 -0.82 7.27
CA ILE A 88 -10.41 -1.77 7.08
C ILE A 88 -9.94 -3.00 6.31
N ARG A 89 -9.09 -2.81 5.30
CA ARG A 89 -8.59 -3.92 4.51
C ARG A 89 -7.67 -4.83 5.32
N ASN A 90 -6.84 -4.29 6.20
CA ASN A 90 -5.98 -5.12 7.04
C ASN A 90 -6.82 -6.04 7.94
N SER A 91 -7.91 -5.52 8.52
CA SER A 91 -8.87 -6.36 9.28
C SER A 91 -9.54 -7.43 8.40
N ALA A 92 -9.98 -7.08 7.20
CA ALA A 92 -10.59 -8.03 6.27
C ALA A 92 -9.57 -9.06 5.72
N ASP A 93 -8.30 -8.67 5.55
CA ASP A 93 -7.20 -9.54 5.11
C ASP A 93 -6.86 -10.59 6.19
N GLU A 94 -6.88 -10.20 7.48
CA GLU A 94 -6.70 -11.12 8.60
C GLU A 94 -7.78 -12.21 8.62
N GLU A 95 -9.04 -11.82 8.43
CA GLU A 95 -10.17 -12.74 8.39
C GLU A 95 -10.12 -13.65 7.15
N ALA A 96 -9.83 -13.08 5.98
CA ALA A 96 -9.66 -13.84 4.74
C ALA A 96 -8.51 -14.86 4.84
N ALA A 97 -7.42 -14.52 5.54
CA ALA A 97 -6.32 -15.43 5.79
C ALA A 97 -6.70 -16.54 6.81
N ALA A 98 -7.51 -16.23 7.82
CA ALA A 98 -8.05 -17.23 8.75
C ALA A 98 -8.98 -18.22 8.02
N ALA A 99 -9.97 -17.72 7.28
CA ALA A 99 -10.89 -18.53 6.50
C ALA A 99 -10.16 -19.36 5.41
N GLY A 100 -9.13 -18.81 4.78
CA GLY A 100 -8.31 -19.52 3.80
C GLY A 100 -7.55 -20.71 4.41
N ARG A 101 -7.07 -20.59 5.66
CA ARG A 101 -6.42 -21.68 6.39
C ARG A 101 -7.41 -22.78 6.77
N GLU A 102 -8.61 -22.41 7.23
CA GLU A 102 -9.68 -23.35 7.56
C GLU A 102 -10.11 -24.17 6.34
N ASN A 103 -10.31 -23.50 5.21
CA ASN A 103 -10.69 -24.12 3.94
C ASN A 103 -9.55 -24.88 3.24
N ARG A 104 -8.36 -24.93 3.84
CA ARG A 104 -7.15 -25.58 3.29
C ARG A 104 -6.82 -25.12 1.87
N ASN A 105 -6.97 -23.81 1.61
CA ASN A 105 -6.65 -23.23 0.32
C ASN A 105 -5.16 -23.43 -0.02
N LYS A 106 -4.88 -23.71 -1.30
CA LYS A 106 -3.50 -23.89 -1.79
C LYS A 106 -2.60 -22.67 -1.57
N TYR A 107 -3.18 -21.48 -1.56
CA TYR A 107 -2.47 -20.21 -1.42
C TYR A 107 -3.10 -19.37 -0.31
N PRO A 108 -2.31 -18.53 0.39
CA PRO A 108 -2.85 -17.49 1.26
C PRO A 108 -3.79 -16.56 0.46
N MET A 109 -4.89 -16.15 1.08
CA MET A 109 -5.89 -15.27 0.47
C MET A 109 -5.73 -13.86 1.03
N HIS A 110 -6.01 -12.87 0.18
CA HIS A 110 -6.11 -11.46 0.57
C HIS A 110 -7.25 -10.79 -0.19
N THR A 111 -7.80 -9.72 0.33
CA THR A 111 -8.87 -8.95 -0.33
C THR A 111 -8.36 -8.18 -1.55
N ASN A 112 -9.24 -8.03 -2.53
CA ASN A 112 -8.95 -7.31 -3.77
C ASN A 112 -8.91 -5.80 -3.52
N GLU A 113 -7.70 -5.25 -3.42
CA GLU A 113 -7.47 -3.83 -3.15
C GLU A 113 -8.21 -2.88 -4.12
N ASN A 114 -8.38 -3.23 -5.40
CA ASN A 114 -9.09 -2.35 -6.34
C ASN A 114 -10.59 -2.27 -6.02
N VAL A 115 -11.20 -3.41 -5.70
CA VAL A 115 -12.62 -3.49 -5.35
C VAL A 115 -12.84 -2.83 -4.00
N ALA A 116 -12.00 -3.09 -3.01
CA ALA A 116 -12.05 -2.44 -1.70
C ALA A 116 -11.98 -0.90 -1.80
N ILE A 117 -11.05 -0.36 -2.61
CA ILE A 117 -10.97 1.09 -2.85
C ILE A 117 -12.26 1.63 -3.48
N GLY A 118 -12.83 0.91 -4.45
CA GLY A 118 -14.07 1.30 -5.13
C GLY A 118 -15.26 1.34 -4.17
N LEU A 119 -15.50 0.23 -3.47
CA LEU A 119 -16.57 0.08 -2.48
C LEU A 119 -16.46 1.13 -1.38
N PHE A 120 -15.25 1.33 -0.84
CA PHE A 120 -15.05 2.32 0.21
C PHE A 120 -15.39 3.74 -0.27
N LYS A 121 -14.92 4.15 -1.46
CA LYS A 121 -15.20 5.49 -1.99
C LYS A 121 -16.69 5.73 -2.22
N GLU A 122 -17.45 4.71 -2.60
CA GLU A 122 -18.89 4.81 -2.80
C GLU A 122 -19.65 4.91 -1.46
N THR A 123 -19.23 4.13 -0.46
CA THR A 123 -19.98 3.94 0.78
C THR A 123 -19.55 4.91 1.88
N MET A 124 -18.31 5.40 1.86
CA MET A 124 -17.75 6.30 2.89
C MET A 124 -18.61 7.54 3.12
N LEU A 125 -19.04 8.21 2.04
CA LEU A 125 -19.90 9.41 2.18
C LEU A 125 -21.24 9.06 2.82
N LYS A 126 -21.83 7.91 2.47
CA LYS A 126 -23.09 7.42 3.05
C LYS A 126 -22.91 7.11 4.55
N ILE A 127 -21.76 6.56 4.95
CA ILE A 127 -21.42 6.28 6.35
C ILE A 127 -21.21 7.58 7.14
N LEU A 128 -20.47 8.55 6.59
CA LEU A 128 -20.18 9.81 7.27
C LEU A 128 -21.42 10.68 7.47
N LEU A 129 -22.35 10.65 6.52
CA LEU A 129 -23.60 11.41 6.59
C LEU A 129 -24.66 10.77 7.51
N GLU A 130 -24.46 9.53 7.96
CA GLU A 130 -25.39 8.86 8.87
C GLU A 130 -25.32 9.49 10.28
N PRO A 131 -26.40 10.12 10.77
CA PRO A 131 -26.39 10.79 12.07
C PRO A 131 -26.31 9.83 13.24
N GLU A 132 -26.89 8.63 13.13
CA GLU A 132 -26.95 7.67 14.21
C GLU A 132 -25.70 6.78 14.25
N GLU A 133 -24.98 6.83 15.38
CA GLU A 133 -23.73 6.08 15.57
C GLU A 133 -23.90 4.57 15.38
N LYS A 134 -24.97 3.98 15.92
CA LYS A 134 -25.25 2.54 15.79
C LYS A 134 -25.40 2.11 14.32
N LYS A 135 -26.10 2.92 13.53
CA LYS A 135 -26.26 2.66 12.08
C LYS A 135 -24.96 2.85 11.34
N ARG A 136 -24.13 3.81 11.75
CA ARG A 136 -22.81 4.04 11.18
C ARG A 136 -21.88 2.84 11.36
N ILE A 137 -21.80 2.31 12.59
CA ILE A 137 -21.01 1.11 12.90
C ILE A 137 -21.53 -0.09 12.10
N LYS A 138 -22.86 -0.27 12.02
CA LYS A 138 -23.46 -1.34 11.22
C LYS A 138 -23.05 -1.26 9.75
N LYS A 139 -23.15 -0.07 9.13
CA LYS A 139 -22.76 0.14 7.73
C LYS A 139 -21.26 -0.09 7.50
N LEU A 140 -20.42 0.22 8.49
CA LEU A 140 -18.98 -0.06 8.42
C LEU A 140 -18.72 -1.58 8.44
N GLY A 141 -19.42 -2.32 9.30
CA GLY A 141 -19.37 -3.79 9.32
C GLY A 141 -19.86 -4.41 8.01
N GLU A 142 -20.99 -3.94 7.48
CA GLU A 142 -21.52 -4.38 6.17
C GLU A 142 -20.50 -4.15 5.04
N LEU A 143 -19.79 -3.01 5.06
CA LEU A 143 -18.74 -2.70 4.10
C LEU A 143 -17.54 -3.65 4.25
N GLN A 144 -17.13 -3.99 5.46
CA GLN A 144 -16.04 -4.92 5.72
C GLN A 144 -16.41 -6.33 5.22
N GLU A 145 -17.59 -6.83 5.58
CA GLU A 145 -18.11 -8.13 5.11
C GLU A 145 -18.19 -8.18 3.57
N GLU A 146 -18.55 -7.06 2.92
CA GLU A 146 -18.58 -6.98 1.47
C GLU A 146 -17.17 -7.09 0.86
N MET A 147 -16.16 -6.44 1.47
CA MET A 147 -14.77 -6.55 1.03
C MET A 147 -14.23 -7.99 1.15
N GLU A 148 -14.59 -8.70 2.22
CA GLU A 148 -14.20 -10.09 2.49
C GLU A 148 -14.70 -11.07 1.42
N ARG A 149 -15.80 -10.75 0.72
CA ARG A 149 -16.30 -11.58 -0.40
C ARG A 149 -15.39 -11.55 -1.62
N TYR A 150 -14.61 -10.49 -1.79
CA TYR A 150 -13.74 -10.28 -2.95
C TYR A 150 -12.29 -10.60 -2.62
N VAL A 151 -11.97 -11.88 -2.46
CA VAL A 151 -10.62 -12.36 -2.16
C VAL A 151 -9.88 -12.88 -3.39
N LEU A 152 -8.56 -12.70 -3.38
CA LEU A 152 -7.61 -13.17 -4.38
C LEU A 152 -6.50 -13.98 -3.71
N PRO A 153 -5.97 -15.02 -4.37
CA PRO A 153 -4.84 -15.78 -3.87
C PRO A 153 -3.52 -15.02 -4.09
N ILE A 154 -2.66 -15.01 -3.07
CA ILE A 154 -1.27 -14.55 -3.17
C ILE A 154 -0.46 -15.63 -3.89
N ARG A 155 0.01 -15.31 -5.11
CA ARG A 155 0.81 -16.24 -5.94
C ARG A 155 2.20 -15.67 -6.16
N GLU A 156 3.21 -16.51 -5.99
CA GLU A 156 4.56 -16.23 -6.48
C GLU A 156 4.59 -16.47 -7.99
N LEU A 157 4.80 -15.41 -8.76
CA LEU A 157 4.90 -15.45 -10.21
C LEU A 157 6.28 -14.96 -10.64
N PRO A 158 6.88 -15.58 -11.67
CA PRO A 158 8.17 -15.12 -12.20
C PRO A 158 8.05 -13.68 -12.71
N GLY A 159 9.01 -12.84 -12.32
CA GLY A 159 9.09 -11.46 -12.77
C GLY A 159 9.30 -11.40 -14.28
N LYS A 160 8.44 -10.67 -14.99
CA LYS A 160 8.65 -10.31 -16.40
C LYS A 160 8.96 -8.83 -16.51
N GLU A 161 9.97 -8.50 -17.28
CA GLU A 161 10.30 -7.12 -17.58
C GLU A 161 9.14 -6.44 -18.32
N ARG A 162 8.68 -5.30 -17.79
CA ARG A 162 7.57 -4.56 -18.38
C ARG A 162 8.10 -3.47 -19.31
N ARG A 163 7.58 -3.40 -20.53
CA ARG A 163 7.79 -2.25 -21.42
C ARG A 163 7.11 -1.03 -20.83
N LYS A 164 7.87 0.03 -20.54
CA LYS A 164 7.35 1.29 -20.00
C LYS A 164 7.00 2.23 -21.15
N ASN A 165 5.75 2.67 -21.21
CA ASN A 165 5.33 3.77 -22.08
C ASN A 165 5.37 5.06 -21.27
N ILE A 166 6.27 5.98 -21.63
CA ILE A 166 6.42 7.27 -20.97
C ILE A 166 5.43 8.26 -21.61
N SER A 167 4.15 8.13 -21.26
CA SER A 167 3.13 9.11 -21.65
C SER A 167 2.54 9.76 -20.40
N ASN A 168 2.10 11.02 -20.53
CA ASN A 168 1.37 11.67 -19.45
C ASN A 168 0.02 10.95 -19.27
N LYS A 169 -0.12 10.27 -18.13
CA LYS A 169 -1.24 9.39 -17.82
C LYS A 169 -2.54 10.15 -17.52
N TYR A 170 -2.45 11.36 -16.96
CA TYR A 170 -3.59 12.16 -16.54
C TYR A 170 -3.54 13.55 -17.17
N LYS A 171 -3.77 13.61 -18.49
CA LYS A 171 -3.80 14.89 -19.20
C LYS A 171 -5.03 15.71 -18.77
N ASN A 172 -4.81 16.98 -18.46
CA ASN A 172 -5.89 17.87 -17.99
C ASN A 172 -7.04 18.04 -19.00
N ASN A 173 -6.77 17.85 -20.30
CA ASN A 173 -7.77 17.94 -21.37
C ASN A 173 -8.51 16.62 -21.65
N GLN A 174 -8.17 15.53 -20.97
CA GLN A 174 -8.78 14.20 -21.14
C GLN A 174 -9.22 13.61 -19.79
N LYS A 175 -9.59 14.45 -18.82
CA LYS A 175 -10.15 13.95 -17.57
C LYS A 175 -11.50 13.31 -17.87
N SER A 176 -11.68 12.06 -17.41
CA SER A 176 -13.01 11.47 -17.38
C SER A 176 -13.90 12.33 -16.50
N SER A 177 -15.00 12.83 -17.05
CA SER A 177 -16.14 13.24 -16.22
C SER A 177 -16.56 12.03 -15.39
N PHE A 178 -16.73 12.22 -14.08
CA PHE A 178 -17.17 11.18 -13.15
C PHE A 178 -18.43 10.49 -13.64
#